data_AF-A0A931ECB5-F1
#
_entry.id   AF-A0A931ECB5-F1
#
_cell.length_a   1.000
_cell.length_b   1.000
_cell.length_c   1.000
_cell.angle_alpha   90.00
_cell.angle_beta   90.00
_cell.angle_gamma   90.00
#
_symmetry.space_group_name_H-M   'P 1'
#
loop_
_entity.id
_entity.type
_entity.pdbx_description
1 polymer ?
#
loop_
_entity_poly.entity_id
_entity_poly.type
_entity_poly.pdbx_seq_one_letter_code
_entity_poly.pdbx_strand_id
1 'polypeptide(L)'
;MSTHDHLRLVDTDEPAERRPPPPEATLLTIPEAAKFLRIGRSAAYELARRFEATGGAEGLPCVRIGDRLLRVPVDALREMVTIRA
;
A
#
# COMPACT_ATOMS: atom_id res chain seq x y z
N MET A 1 32.20 -3.28 -54.12
CA MET A 1 32.20 -3.82 -52.74
C MET A 1 31.42 -2.85 -51.87
N SER A 2 30.09 -3.02 -51.82
CA SER A 2 29.16 -1.99 -51.32
C SER A 2 28.99 -2.05 -49.81
N THR A 3 29.41 -0.95 -49.18
CA THR A 3 28.95 -0.35 -47.92
C THR A 3 27.57 -0.86 -47.48
N HIS A 4 27.52 -1.64 -46.40
CA HIS A 4 26.32 -1.74 -45.57
C HIS A 4 26.74 -1.51 -44.12
N ASP A 5 26.56 -0.25 -43.76
CA ASP A 5 26.58 0.32 -42.43
C ASP A 5 25.58 -0.42 -41.53
N HIS A 6 26.08 -1.11 -40.51
CA HIS A 6 25.26 -1.71 -39.47
C HIS A 6 24.94 -0.66 -38.41
N LEU A 7 24.09 0.30 -38.76
CA LEU A 7 23.42 1.14 -37.78
C LEU A 7 22.47 0.25 -36.97
N ARG A 8 22.94 -0.24 -35.82
CA ARG A 8 22.09 -0.88 -34.82
C ARG A 8 21.09 0.18 -34.35
N LEU A 9 19.86 0.03 -34.82
CA LEU A 9 18.70 0.75 -34.30
C LEU A 9 18.72 0.60 -32.78
N VAL A 10 18.78 1.76 -32.15
CA VAL A 10 18.55 2.05 -30.74
C VAL A 10 17.55 1.07 -30.16
N ASP A 11 17.88 0.53 -28.98
CA ASP A 11 16.97 -0.21 -28.12
C ASP A 11 15.60 0.45 -28.13
N THR A 12 14.65 -0.15 -28.85
CA THR A 12 13.24 0.17 -28.65
C THR A 12 12.96 -0.27 -27.22
N ASP A 13 12.88 0.69 -26.32
CA ASP A 13 12.22 0.56 -25.03
C ASP A 13 10.78 0.16 -25.37
N GLU A 14 10.56 -1.15 -25.57
CA GLU A 14 9.25 -1.77 -25.68
C GLU A 14 8.49 -1.28 -24.45
N PRO A 15 7.48 -0.41 -24.60
CA PRO A 15 6.87 0.25 -23.47
C PRO A 15 6.27 -0.84 -22.62
N ALA A 16 6.93 -1.14 -21.50
CA ALA A 16 6.55 -2.17 -20.55
C ALA A 16 5.04 -2.06 -20.38
N GLU A 17 4.34 -3.06 -20.92
CA GLU A 17 2.90 -3.16 -21.00
C GLU A 17 2.33 -2.56 -19.73
N ARG A 18 1.71 -1.36 -19.84
CA ARG A 18 1.28 -0.56 -18.69
C ARG A 18 0.22 -1.39 -17.98
N ARG A 19 0.65 -2.27 -17.06
CA ARG A 19 -0.26 -2.99 -16.19
C ARG A 19 -1.08 -1.90 -15.53
N PRO A 20 -2.41 -1.88 -15.71
CA PRO A 20 -3.22 -0.89 -15.03
C PRO A 20 -2.81 -0.96 -13.55
N PRO A 21 -2.58 0.20 -12.89
CA PRO A 21 -2.27 0.18 -11.48
C PRO A 21 -3.33 -0.71 -10.82
N PRO A 22 -2.92 -1.62 -9.91
CA PRO A 22 -3.89 -2.47 -9.24
C PRO A 22 -5.02 -1.59 -8.71
N PRO A 23 -6.29 -2.03 -8.80
CA PRO A 23 -7.41 -1.24 -8.32
C PRO A 23 -7.07 -0.73 -6.92
N GLU A 24 -7.29 0.56 -6.65
CA GLU A 24 -6.95 1.17 -5.36
C GLU A 24 -7.46 0.26 -4.25
N ALA A 25 -6.55 -0.41 -3.55
CA ALA A 25 -6.93 -1.44 -2.59
C ALA A 25 -7.71 -0.76 -1.47
N THR A 26 -9.01 -1.02 -1.36
CA THR A 26 -9.87 -0.43 -0.32
C THR A 26 -9.45 -0.87 1.09
N LEU A 27 -8.72 -1.99 1.19
CA LEU A 27 -8.26 -2.60 2.43
C LEU A 27 -6.77 -2.92 2.33
N LEU A 28 -6.00 -2.46 3.32
CA LEU A 28 -4.58 -2.77 3.48
C LEU A 28 -4.38 -3.85 4.56
N THR A 29 -3.30 -4.61 4.45
CA THR A 29 -2.77 -5.37 5.59
C THR A 29 -2.09 -4.45 6.60
N ILE A 30 -1.87 -4.93 7.83
CA ILE A 30 -1.14 -4.15 8.85
C ILE A 30 0.26 -3.71 8.35
N PRO A 31 1.06 -4.57 7.69
CA PRO A 31 2.35 -4.14 7.14
C PRO A 31 2.26 -3.10 6.03
N GLU A 32 1.22 -3.12 5.21
CA GLU A 32 1.00 -2.10 4.18
C GLU A 32 0.59 -0.75 4.79
N ALA A 33 -0.28 -0.76 5.79
CA ALA A 33 -0.60 0.44 6.56
C ALA A 33 0.63 1.01 7.29
N ALA A 34 1.50 0.13 7.83
CA ALA A 34 2.77 0.55 8.43
C ALA A 34 3.67 1.29 7.43
N LYS A 35 3.76 0.80 6.19
CA LYS A 35 4.50 1.46 5.10
C LYS A 35 3.86 2.79 4.74
N PHE A 36 2.53 2.85 4.63
CA PHE A 36 1.79 4.08 4.36
C PHE A 36 2.10 5.16 5.40
N LEU A 37 2.06 4.80 6.69
CA LEU A 37 2.33 5.71 7.80
C LEU A 37 3.83 5.94 8.06
N ARG A 38 4.72 5.21 7.38
CA ARG A 38 6.18 5.20 7.58
C ARG A 38 6.60 4.88 9.03
N ILE A 39 5.94 3.88 9.62
CA ILE A 39 6.28 3.36 10.96
C ILE A 39 6.78 1.91 10.90
N GLY A 40 7.44 1.47 11.97
CA GLY A 40 7.84 0.07 12.12
C GLY A 40 6.63 -0.87 12.19
N ARG A 41 6.77 -2.08 11.63
CA ARG A 41 5.72 -3.11 11.66
C ARG A 41 5.24 -3.43 13.08
N SER A 42 6.16 -3.52 14.04
CA SER A 42 5.82 -3.81 15.44
C SER A 42 4.90 -2.74 16.04
N ALA A 43 5.20 -1.46 15.81
CA ALA A 43 4.37 -0.35 16.25
C ALA A 43 2.97 -0.39 15.59
N ALA A 44 2.89 -0.71 14.30
CA ALA A 44 1.61 -0.87 13.62
C ALA A 44 0.76 -2.01 14.22
N TYR A 45 1.37 -3.14 14.56
CA TYR A 45 0.66 -4.24 15.23
C TYR A 45 0.21 -3.88 16.66
N GLU A 46 1.02 -3.13 17.41
CA GLU A 46 0.62 -2.63 18.73
C GLU A 46 -0.58 -1.69 18.64
N LEU A 47 -0.57 -0.77 17.69
CA LEU A 47 -1.68 0.14 17.43
C LEU A 47 -2.94 -0.61 16.99
N ALA A 48 -2.81 -1.65 16.16
CA ALA A 48 -3.95 -2.48 15.76
C ALA A 48 -4.55 -3.24 16.96
N ARG A 49 -3.69 -3.80 17.84
CA ARG A 49 -4.15 -4.45 19.07
C ARG A 49 -4.86 -3.47 20.00
N ARG A 50 -4.37 -2.23 20.12
CA ARG A 50 -5.02 -1.18 20.91
C ARG A 50 -6.39 -0.83 20.35
N PHE A 51 -6.52 -0.76 19.02
CA PHE A 51 -7.79 -0.50 18.37
C PHE A 51 -8.83 -1.57 18.71
N GLU A 52 -8.47 -2.84 18.61
CA GLU A 52 -9.36 -3.93 19.02
C GLU A 52 -9.68 -3.91 20.52
N ALA A 53 -8.68 -3.68 21.37
CA ALA A 53 -8.85 -3.67 22.83
C ALA A 53 -9.73 -2.52 23.34
N THR A 54 -9.73 -1.39 22.62
CA THR A 54 -10.52 -0.20 22.98
C THR A 54 -11.87 -0.14 22.28
N GLY A 55 -12.23 -1.17 21.50
CA GLY A 55 -13.46 -1.15 20.69
C GLY A 55 -13.45 -0.07 19.61
N GLY A 56 -12.27 0.29 19.13
CA GLY A 56 -12.08 1.27 18.05
C GLY A 56 -11.86 2.71 18.50
N ALA A 57 -11.67 2.98 19.79
CA ALA A 57 -11.44 4.33 20.29
C ALA A 57 -10.03 4.86 20.00
N GLU A 58 -9.00 3.99 20.06
CA GLU A 58 -7.61 4.41 19.90
C GLU A 58 -6.78 3.38 19.13
N GLY A 59 -5.85 3.84 18.28
CA GLY A 59 -4.87 2.98 17.61
C GLY A 59 -4.99 3.01 16.09
N LEU A 60 -4.59 1.92 15.45
CA LEU A 60 -4.62 1.79 13.99
C LEU A 60 -5.99 1.23 13.60
N PRO A 61 -6.85 1.98 12.88
CA PRO A 61 -8.17 1.50 12.50
C PRO A 61 -8.07 0.20 11.71
N CYS A 62 -8.66 -0.86 12.23
CA CYS A 62 -8.66 -2.15 11.59
C CYS A 62 -9.98 -2.90 11.78
N VAL A 63 -10.29 -3.74 10.81
CA VAL A 63 -11.44 -4.66 10.82
C VAL A 63 -10.92 -6.09 10.78
N ARG A 64 -11.54 -6.94 11.58
CA ARG A 64 -11.26 -8.38 11.58
C ARG A 64 -12.20 -9.09 10.61
N ILE A 65 -11.62 -9.86 9.70
CA ILE A 65 -12.32 -10.70 8.74
C ILE A 65 -12.10 -12.16 9.14
N GLY A 66 -13.15 -12.83 9.60
CA GLY A 66 -13.06 -14.15 10.22
C GLY A 66 -12.24 -14.13 11.52
N ASP A 67 -11.46 -15.18 11.76
CA ASP A 67 -10.79 -15.36 13.05
C ASP A 67 -9.45 -14.62 13.20
N ARG A 68 -8.72 -14.39 12.09
CA ARG A 68 -7.30 -13.97 12.17
C ARG A 68 -6.88 -12.90 11.18
N LEU A 69 -7.71 -12.56 10.20
CA LEU A 69 -7.31 -11.62 9.16
C LEU A 69 -7.67 -10.20 9.56
N LEU A 70 -6.66 -9.41 9.90
CA LEU A 70 -6.82 -7.97 10.10
C LEU A 70 -6.62 -7.22 8.78
N ARG A 71 -7.49 -6.26 8.53
CA ARG A 71 -7.41 -5.33 7.40
C ARG A 71 -7.64 -3.90 7.88
N VAL A 72 -7.00 -2.95 7.22
CA VAL A 72 -7.07 -1.52 7.51
C VAL A 72 -7.84 -0.87 6.37
N PRO A 73 -9.05 -0.34 6.59
CA PRO A 73 -9.74 0.47 5.60
C PRO A 73 -8.91 1.69 5.23
N VAL A 74 -8.68 1.89 3.93
CA VAL A 74 -7.89 3.03 3.44
C VAL A 74 -8.52 4.35 3.81
N ASP A 75 -9.84 4.46 3.78
CA ASP A 75 -10.54 5.71 4.12
C ASP A 75 -10.36 6.07 5.59
N ALA A 76 -10.51 5.11 6.50
CA ALA A 76 -10.24 5.33 7.93
C ALA A 76 -8.77 5.70 8.19
N LEU A 77 -7.84 5.09 7.45
CA LEU A 77 -6.41 5.43 7.53
C LEU A 77 -6.13 6.85 7.00
N ARG A 78 -6.79 7.26 5.91
CA ARG A 78 -6.70 8.61 5.35
C ARG A 78 -7.28 9.64 6.31
N GLU A 79 -8.43 9.36 6.92
CA GLU A 79 -9.04 10.21 7.93
C GLU A 79 -8.11 10.44 9.13
N MET A 80 -7.45 9.39 9.61
CA MET A 80 -6.51 9.49 10.74
C MET A 80 -5.34 10.45 10.49
N VAL A 81 -4.86 10.55 9.25
CA VAL A 81 -3.75 11.44 8.87
C VAL A 81 -4.22 12.79 8.31
N THR A 82 -5.53 12.98 8.17
CA THR A 82 -6.09 14.24 7.70
C THR A 82 -6.18 15.21 8.87
N ILE A 83 -5.34 16.25 8.83
CA ILE A 83 -5.43 17.35 9.78
C ILE A 83 -6.66 18.17 9.43
N ARG A 84 -7.61 18.25 10.37
CA ARG A 84 -8.73 19.18 10.27
C ARG A 84 -8.26 20.54 10.78
N ALA A 85 -8.33 21.56 9.93
CA ALA A 85 -8.08 22.96 10.28
C ALA A 85 -9.31 23.57 10.98
#